data_AF-A0A973QV94-F1
#
_entry.id   AF-A0A973QV94-F1
#
_cell.length_a   1.000
_cell.length_b   1.000
_cell.length_c   1.000
_cell.angle_alpha   90.00
_cell.angle_beta   90.00
_cell.angle_gamma   90.00
#
_symmetry.space_group_name_H-M   'P 1'
#
loop_
_entity.id
_entity.type
_entity.pdbx_description
1 polymer ?
#
loop_
_entity_poly.entity_id
_entity_poly.type
_entity_poly.pdbx_seq_one_letter_code
_entity_poly.pdbx_strand_id
1 'polypeptide(L)'
;QVLAYPPIDPTCAGPSYHRSPSAFPQTGPLRQAWRAWRGDGSGAVHHAGGTRLYTTHREARTLAGVAPAVLVVGPDDPVHDDVEAYAHRLREDGVPVRLLRPPGAVHGDVLRPDRPLLPLLARALRMTARRTAKGLPMTVYVPPAPLEALVRHFVDLRDGTHAGHASRQGKRNAFRQAAELLDVPVRQVLAEFDRHLLLGTGAIEASGPRADAAGGSLATWSLSWPTQRAAGIAPITLIAHYGAGFHHPHLRGATVGEWPLNVMDARQAAELVPALRAIAAADLHNLVFQRDWRIVPAIHP
;
A
#
# COMPACT_ATOMS: atom_id res chain seq x y z
N GLN A 1 -16.37 5.48 13.59
CA GLN A 1 -17.25 4.31 13.82
C GLN A 1 -17.40 3.50 12.53
N VAL A 2 -17.46 2.17 12.65
CA VAL A 2 -17.74 1.24 11.53
C VAL A 2 -18.91 0.39 11.95
N LEU A 3 -19.99 0.42 11.18
CA LEU A 3 -21.22 -0.29 11.51
C LEU A 3 -21.68 -1.08 10.28
N ALA A 4 -21.82 -2.39 10.44
CA ALA A 4 -22.33 -3.28 9.42
C ALA A 4 -23.77 -3.64 9.77
N TYR A 5 -24.70 -3.26 8.87
CA TYR A 5 -26.14 -3.53 8.92
C TYR A 5 -26.75 -3.43 10.32
N PRO A 6 -26.54 -2.31 11.05
CA PRO A 6 -27.05 -2.20 12.41
C PRO A 6 -28.59 -2.12 12.43
N PRO A 7 -29.30 -3.04 13.11
CA PRO A 7 -30.75 -2.91 13.34
C PRO A 7 -30.98 -1.87 14.43
N ILE A 8 -31.31 -0.63 14.07
CA ILE A 8 -31.30 0.54 14.98
C ILE A 8 -32.66 1.21 15.12
N ASP A 9 -33.70 0.66 14.50
CA ASP A 9 -35.09 0.97 14.77
C ASP A 9 -35.76 -0.16 15.60
N PRO A 10 -36.01 0.07 16.91
CA PRO A 10 -36.72 -0.90 17.75
C PRO A 10 -38.13 -1.24 17.27
N THR A 11 -38.74 -0.37 16.47
CA THR A 11 -40.08 -0.57 15.93
C THR A 11 -40.06 -1.36 14.62
N CYS A 12 -38.89 -1.49 13.98
CA CYS A 12 -38.74 -2.06 12.63
C CYS A 12 -39.76 -1.44 11.65
N ALA A 13 -39.85 -0.12 11.57
CA ALA A 13 -40.87 0.57 10.79
C ALA A 13 -40.52 0.71 9.30
N GLY A 14 -39.24 0.56 8.94
CA GLY A 14 -38.77 0.70 7.57
C GLY A 14 -39.40 -0.32 6.61
N PRO A 15 -39.79 0.06 5.38
CA PRO A 15 -40.31 -0.87 4.37
C PRO A 15 -39.41 -2.08 4.10
N SER A 16 -38.08 -1.94 4.23
CA SER A 16 -37.10 -3.01 4.04
C SER A 16 -37.37 -4.26 4.88
N TYR A 17 -37.88 -4.08 6.09
CA TYR A 17 -38.21 -5.16 7.00
C TYR A 17 -39.31 -6.09 6.49
N HIS A 18 -40.10 -5.64 5.51
CA HIS A 18 -41.27 -6.34 5.01
C HIS A 18 -41.11 -6.86 3.58
N ARG A 19 -39.97 -6.59 2.93
CA ARG A 19 -39.70 -7.04 1.54
C ARG A 19 -39.55 -8.55 1.42
N SER A 20 -38.97 -9.20 2.42
CA SER A 20 -38.75 -10.65 2.45
C SER A 20 -38.96 -11.21 3.86
N PRO A 21 -40.13 -11.80 4.17
CA PRO A 21 -40.44 -12.34 5.50
C PRO A 21 -39.49 -13.46 5.98
N SER A 22 -38.81 -14.14 5.05
CA SER A 22 -37.84 -15.20 5.34
C SER A 22 -36.41 -14.68 5.52
N ALA A 23 -36.12 -13.43 5.16
CA ALA A 23 -34.80 -12.85 5.31
C ALA A 23 -34.49 -12.55 6.78
N PHE A 24 -33.23 -12.75 7.16
CA PHE A 24 -32.73 -12.42 8.49
C PHE A 24 -32.20 -10.97 8.50
N PRO A 25 -32.47 -10.16 9.57
CA PRO A 25 -33.30 -10.48 10.73
C PRO A 25 -34.80 -10.34 10.45
N GLN A 26 -35.59 -11.21 11.08
CA GLN A 26 -37.05 -11.14 11.04
C GLN A 26 -37.57 -10.13 12.07
N THR A 27 -38.63 -9.40 11.70
CA THR A 27 -39.21 -8.33 12.53
C THR A 27 -39.70 -8.79 13.89
N GLY A 28 -40.44 -9.90 13.97
CA GLY A 28 -40.98 -10.42 15.23
C GLY A 28 -39.89 -10.72 16.27
N PRO A 29 -38.93 -11.60 15.94
CA PRO A 29 -37.79 -11.89 16.82
C PRO A 29 -36.96 -10.65 17.15
N LEU A 30 -36.69 -9.77 16.18
CA LEU A 30 -35.89 -8.55 16.43
C LEU A 30 -36.60 -7.59 17.41
N ARG A 31 -37.92 -7.38 17.27
CA ARG A 31 -38.71 -6.59 18.23
C ARG A 31 -38.75 -7.23 19.62
N GLN A 32 -38.76 -8.56 19.70
CA GLN A 32 -38.65 -9.27 20.98
C GLN A 32 -37.27 -9.05 21.62
N ALA A 33 -36.19 -9.14 20.84
CA ALA A 33 -34.83 -8.87 21.31
C ALA A 33 -34.69 -7.43 21.83
N TRP A 34 -35.26 -6.45 21.11
CA TRP A 34 -35.31 -5.05 21.55
C TRP A 34 -36.05 -4.87 22.87
N ARG A 35 -37.22 -5.50 23.04
CA ARG A 35 -37.98 -5.45 24.30
C ARG A 35 -37.19 -6.09 25.45
N ALA A 36 -36.56 -7.23 25.21
CA ALA A 36 -35.74 -7.91 26.22
C ALA A 36 -34.54 -7.05 26.65
N TRP A 37 -33.88 -6.38 25.71
CA TRP A 37 -32.71 -5.55 25.99
C TRP A 37 -33.07 -4.20 26.64
N ARG A 38 -34.18 -3.56 26.25
CA ARG A 38 -34.66 -2.32 26.89
C ARG A 38 -35.28 -2.54 28.26
N GLY A 39 -35.77 -3.75 28.53
CA GLY A 39 -36.60 -4.02 29.71
C GLY A 39 -37.98 -3.36 29.60
N ASP A 40 -38.70 -3.34 30.72
CA ASP A 40 -40.04 -2.78 30.89
C ASP A 40 -40.05 -1.31 31.36
N GLY A 41 -38.88 -0.76 31.70
CA GLY A 41 -38.73 0.62 32.14
C GLY A 41 -39.06 1.63 31.03
N SER A 42 -40.03 2.51 31.27
CA SER A 42 -40.44 3.58 30.34
C SER A 42 -39.61 4.88 30.51
N GLY A 43 -38.68 4.91 31.47
CA GLY A 43 -37.89 6.09 31.82
C GLY A 43 -36.57 6.22 31.05
N ALA A 44 -36.09 7.45 30.91
CA ALA A 44 -34.75 7.71 30.39
C ALA A 44 -33.69 7.09 31.31
N VAL A 45 -32.83 6.25 30.75
CA VAL A 45 -31.72 5.63 31.49
C VAL A 45 -30.55 6.60 31.56
N HIS A 46 -29.91 6.68 32.73
CA HIS A 46 -28.74 7.53 32.96
C HIS A 46 -27.57 6.70 33.48
N HIS A 47 -26.36 7.00 33.02
CA HIS A 47 -25.13 6.49 33.62
C HIS A 47 -24.96 7.06 35.03
N ALA A 48 -24.14 6.43 35.88
CA ALA A 48 -23.90 6.85 37.26
C ALA A 48 -23.44 8.33 37.39
N GLY A 49 -22.86 8.90 36.34
CA GLY A 49 -22.47 10.31 36.25
C GLY A 49 -23.55 11.27 35.72
N GLY A 50 -24.82 10.85 35.62
CA GLY A 50 -25.93 11.68 35.13
C GLY A 50 -26.04 11.81 33.61
N THR A 51 -25.12 11.22 32.83
CA THR A 51 -25.20 11.20 31.36
C THR A 51 -26.37 10.34 30.89
N ARG A 52 -27.31 10.91 30.14
CA ARG A 52 -28.41 10.16 29.53
C ARG A 52 -27.87 9.15 28.51
N LEU A 53 -28.30 7.91 28.63
CA LEU A 53 -28.00 6.83 27.70
C LEU A 53 -29.13 6.71 26.67
N TYR A 54 -28.73 6.65 25.40
CA TYR A 54 -29.64 6.48 24.28
C TYR A 54 -29.54 5.06 23.77
N THR A 55 -30.68 4.48 23.47
CA THR A 55 -30.76 3.11 22.97
C THR A 55 -30.85 3.04 21.45
N THR A 56 -31.37 4.11 20.85
CA THR A 56 -31.33 4.34 19.41
C THR A 56 -30.97 5.80 19.17
N HIS A 57 -30.34 6.06 18.04
CA HIS A 57 -30.06 7.41 17.57
C HIS A 57 -31.31 8.29 17.60
N ARG A 58 -32.51 7.75 17.30
CA ARG A 58 -33.80 8.49 17.26
C ARG A 58 -34.14 9.21 18.57
N GLU A 59 -33.61 8.76 19.69
CA GLU A 59 -33.86 9.36 21.01
C GLU A 59 -32.94 10.54 21.32
N ALA A 60 -31.80 10.63 20.63
CA ALA A 60 -30.88 11.76 20.76
C ALA A 60 -31.45 12.98 20.05
N ARG A 61 -31.21 14.19 20.58
CA ARG A 61 -31.61 15.45 19.92
C ARG A 61 -30.76 15.77 18.69
N THR A 62 -29.47 15.46 18.77
CA THR A 62 -28.48 15.66 17.69
C THR A 62 -27.41 14.58 17.79
N LEU A 63 -26.80 14.26 16.66
CA LEU A 63 -25.63 13.40 16.52
C LEU A 63 -24.34 14.20 16.25
N ALA A 64 -24.40 15.54 16.32
CA ALA A 64 -23.22 16.37 16.12
C ALA A 64 -22.10 15.99 17.11
N GLY A 65 -20.87 15.93 16.62
CA GLY A 65 -19.69 15.61 17.43
C GLY A 65 -19.41 14.11 17.64
N VAL A 66 -20.27 13.20 17.17
CA VAL A 66 -19.90 11.78 17.14
C VAL A 66 -18.82 11.51 16.07
N ALA A 67 -18.11 10.39 16.20
CA ALA A 67 -17.06 10.03 15.26
C ALA A 67 -17.59 9.83 13.82
N PRO A 68 -16.80 10.18 12.78
CA PRO A 68 -17.10 9.86 11.38
C PRO A 68 -17.48 8.39 11.18
N ALA A 69 -18.44 8.12 10.29
CA ALA A 69 -19.03 6.80 10.13
C ALA A 69 -18.74 6.15 8.77
N VAL A 70 -18.37 4.87 8.80
CA VAL A 70 -18.49 3.97 7.66
C VAL A 70 -19.62 2.99 7.96
N LEU A 71 -20.66 3.05 7.15
CA LEU A 71 -21.85 2.22 7.24
C LEU A 71 -21.88 1.27 6.05
N VAL A 72 -22.32 0.03 6.25
CA VAL A 72 -22.55 -0.92 5.15
C VAL A 72 -23.85 -1.67 5.35
N VAL A 73 -24.61 -1.86 4.27
CA VAL A 73 -25.84 -2.66 4.28
C VAL A 73 -26.12 -3.18 2.87
N GLY A 74 -26.58 -4.42 2.74
CA GLY A 74 -27.02 -4.95 1.44
C GLY A 74 -28.33 -4.31 0.98
N PRO A 75 -28.57 -4.13 -0.33
CA PRO A 75 -29.81 -3.53 -0.83
C PRO A 75 -31.07 -4.32 -0.41
N ASP A 76 -30.93 -5.63 -0.28
CA ASP A 76 -32.02 -6.54 0.09
C ASP A 76 -32.04 -6.91 1.57
N ASP A 77 -31.15 -6.34 2.39
CA ASP A 77 -31.10 -6.59 3.83
C ASP A 77 -32.37 -6.01 4.52
N PRO A 78 -33.04 -6.75 5.42
CA PRO A 78 -34.19 -6.25 6.15
C PRO A 78 -33.95 -4.92 6.89
N VAL A 79 -32.72 -4.65 7.32
CA VAL A 79 -32.37 -3.42 8.06
C VAL A 79 -31.91 -2.28 7.15
N HIS A 80 -31.96 -2.45 5.82
CA HIS A 80 -31.49 -1.44 4.86
C HIS A 80 -31.96 -0.03 5.18
N ASP A 81 -33.28 0.15 5.41
CA ASP A 81 -33.85 1.48 5.59
C ASP A 81 -33.45 2.09 6.95
N ASP A 82 -33.14 1.28 7.96
CA ASP A 82 -32.58 1.77 9.24
C ASP A 82 -31.20 2.40 9.04
N VAL A 83 -30.35 1.71 8.29
CA VAL A 83 -28.97 2.15 8.03
C VAL A 83 -28.96 3.39 7.16
N GLU A 84 -29.86 3.46 6.17
CA GLU A 84 -30.08 4.65 5.35
C GLU A 84 -30.52 5.84 6.19
N ALA A 85 -31.54 5.66 7.04
CA ALA A 85 -32.05 6.72 7.90
C ALA A 85 -30.97 7.24 8.85
N TYR A 86 -30.15 6.36 9.41
CA TYR A 86 -29.05 6.77 10.27
C TYR A 86 -27.92 7.47 9.51
N ALA A 87 -27.59 6.98 8.31
CA ALA A 87 -26.63 7.64 7.44
C ALA A 87 -27.07 9.05 7.06
N HIS A 88 -28.35 9.23 6.73
CA HIS A 88 -28.96 10.51 6.42
C HIS A 88 -28.83 11.45 7.61
N ARG A 89 -29.28 11.00 8.79
CA ARG A 89 -29.31 11.83 9.99
C ARG A 89 -27.92 12.25 10.47
N LEU A 90 -26.95 11.35 10.41
CA LEU A 90 -25.56 11.70 10.68
C LEU A 90 -25.06 12.81 9.74
N ARG A 91 -25.41 12.78 8.45
CA ARG A 91 -25.03 13.84 7.50
C ARG A 91 -25.73 15.17 7.79
N GLU A 92 -27.01 15.14 8.15
CA GLU A 92 -27.77 16.34 8.55
C GLU A 92 -27.14 17.01 9.77
N ASP A 93 -26.65 16.23 10.73
CA ASP A 93 -25.91 16.71 11.91
C ASP A 93 -24.42 17.02 11.62
N GLY A 94 -24.02 17.06 10.35
CA GLY A 94 -22.66 17.45 9.93
C GLY A 94 -21.58 16.39 10.12
N VAL A 95 -21.95 15.15 10.45
CA VAL A 95 -21.00 14.05 10.64
C VAL A 95 -20.59 13.47 9.29
N PRO A 96 -19.28 13.30 9.00
CA PRO A 96 -18.85 12.66 7.77
C PRO A 96 -19.29 11.19 7.71
N VAL A 97 -20.07 10.83 6.68
CA VAL A 97 -20.57 9.47 6.48
C VAL A 97 -20.19 8.92 5.13
N ARG A 98 -19.69 7.69 5.14
CA ARG A 98 -19.59 6.83 3.97
C ARG A 98 -20.53 5.64 4.12
N LEU A 99 -21.52 5.55 3.24
CA LEU A 99 -22.45 4.42 3.19
C LEU A 99 -22.12 3.55 1.97
N LEU A 100 -21.96 2.26 2.21
CA LEU A 100 -21.65 1.24 1.21
C LEU A 100 -22.88 0.33 1.02
N ARG A 101 -23.18 -0.01 -0.24
CA ARG A 101 -24.29 -0.91 -0.60
C ARG A 101 -23.83 -2.01 -1.55
N PRO A 102 -23.06 -3.01 -1.06
CA PRO A 102 -22.50 -4.02 -1.94
C PRO A 102 -23.64 -4.92 -2.46
N PRO A 103 -23.73 -5.17 -3.78
CA PRO A 103 -24.69 -6.10 -4.34
C PRO A 103 -24.51 -7.50 -3.75
N GLY A 104 -25.61 -8.16 -3.42
CA GLY A 104 -25.60 -9.53 -2.87
C GLY A 104 -25.04 -9.67 -1.46
N ALA A 105 -24.66 -8.57 -0.78
CA ALA A 105 -24.35 -8.62 0.64
C ALA A 105 -25.61 -8.93 1.43
N VAL A 106 -25.50 -9.85 2.38
CA VAL A 106 -26.58 -10.24 3.29
C VAL A 106 -26.20 -9.96 4.74
N HIS A 107 -27.21 -9.94 5.61
CA HIS A 107 -27.01 -9.71 7.03
C HIS A 107 -26.06 -10.76 7.64
N GLY A 108 -25.09 -10.30 8.42
CA GLY A 108 -24.09 -11.17 9.05
C GLY A 108 -22.87 -11.51 8.19
N ASP A 109 -22.77 -11.05 6.93
CA ASP A 109 -21.63 -11.31 6.03
C ASP A 109 -20.25 -10.89 6.58
N VAL A 110 -20.19 -10.06 7.63
CA VAL A 110 -18.93 -9.62 8.26
C VAL A 110 -18.27 -10.76 9.04
N LEU A 111 -19.08 -11.74 9.45
CA LEU A 111 -18.63 -12.95 10.15
C LEU A 111 -18.09 -14.02 9.19
N ARG A 112 -18.16 -13.75 7.87
CA ARG A 112 -17.78 -14.68 6.81
C ARG A 112 -16.50 -14.19 6.11
N PRO A 113 -15.30 -14.65 6.53
CA PRO A 113 -14.04 -14.14 6.01
C PRO A 113 -13.80 -14.46 4.53
N ASP A 114 -14.52 -15.44 3.99
CA ASP A 114 -14.54 -15.82 2.56
C ASP A 114 -15.30 -14.81 1.67
N ARG A 115 -16.08 -13.90 2.25
CA ARG A 115 -16.90 -12.92 1.53
C ARG A 115 -16.16 -11.58 1.33
N PRO A 116 -16.46 -10.83 0.24
CA PRO A 116 -15.73 -9.61 -0.10
C PRO A 116 -15.99 -8.40 0.81
N LEU A 117 -16.89 -8.53 1.80
CA LEU A 117 -17.34 -7.43 2.64
C LEU A 117 -16.23 -6.85 3.53
N LEU A 118 -15.41 -7.71 4.15
CA LEU A 118 -14.31 -7.29 5.02
C LEU A 118 -13.23 -6.49 4.26
N PRO A 119 -12.71 -6.96 3.10
CA PRO A 119 -11.82 -6.15 2.26
C PRO A 119 -12.42 -4.80 1.84
N LEU A 120 -13.71 -4.77 1.52
CA LEU A 120 -14.42 -3.55 1.12
C LEU A 120 -14.52 -2.53 2.27
N LEU A 121 -14.84 -2.98 3.48
CA LEU A 121 -14.83 -2.15 4.69
C LEU A 121 -13.42 -1.62 5.01
N ALA A 122 -12.40 -2.45 4.91
CA ALA A 122 -11.01 -2.04 5.13
C ALA A 122 -10.58 -0.95 4.13
N ARG A 123 -10.92 -1.10 2.85
CA ARG A 123 -10.68 -0.06 1.83
C ARG A 123 -11.47 1.21 2.15
N ALA A 124 -12.69 1.08 2.66
CA ALA A 124 -13.53 2.23 2.98
C ALA A 124 -12.94 3.08 4.10
N LEU A 125 -12.49 2.43 5.17
CA LEU A 125 -11.78 3.04 6.30
C LEU A 125 -10.54 3.83 5.87
N ARG A 126 -9.70 3.23 5.04
CA ARG A 126 -8.46 3.85 4.54
C ARG A 126 -8.69 5.12 3.73
N MET A 127 -9.87 5.30 3.13
CA MET A 127 -10.20 6.51 2.36
C MET A 127 -10.93 7.56 3.21
N THR A 128 -11.71 7.15 4.21
CA THR A 128 -12.33 8.08 5.17
C THR A 128 -11.27 8.77 6.02
N ALA A 129 -10.25 8.04 6.49
CA ALA A 129 -9.12 8.60 7.23
C ALA A 129 -8.36 9.68 6.45
N ARG A 130 -8.25 9.54 5.11
CA ARG A 130 -7.60 10.53 4.24
C ARG A 130 -8.40 11.82 4.05
N ARG A 131 -9.73 11.79 4.20
CA ARG A 131 -10.61 12.96 4.02
C ARG A 131 -10.78 13.78 5.30
N THR A 132 -10.77 13.15 6.47
CA THR A 132 -10.85 13.81 7.78
C THR A 132 -9.52 14.43 8.22
N ALA A 133 -8.40 14.01 7.63
CA ALA A 133 -7.05 14.52 7.92
C ALA A 133 -6.77 15.93 7.36
N LYS A 134 -7.78 16.66 6.86
CA LYS A 134 -7.60 18.02 6.32
C LYS A 134 -7.42 19.12 7.40
N GLY A 135 -7.22 18.78 8.68
CA GLY A 135 -7.19 19.76 9.77
C GLY A 135 -6.42 19.42 11.07
N LEU A 136 -5.64 18.33 11.17
CA LEU A 136 -4.72 18.07 12.31
C LEU A 136 -3.34 17.64 11.78
N PRO A 137 -2.21 17.92 12.48
CA PRO A 137 -0.88 17.65 11.96
C PRO A 137 -0.67 16.14 11.81
N MET A 138 -0.43 15.70 10.58
CA MET A 138 -0.26 14.32 10.19
C MET A 138 1.07 13.75 10.71
N THR A 139 1.03 12.58 11.37
CA THR A 139 2.03 11.57 11.07
C THR A 139 1.78 11.12 9.64
N VAL A 140 2.54 11.71 8.71
CA VAL A 140 2.47 11.39 7.29
C VAL A 140 2.75 9.89 7.15
N TYR A 141 1.76 9.12 6.70
CA TYR A 141 2.06 7.80 6.16
C TYR A 141 2.87 8.02 4.90
N VAL A 142 4.20 8.00 5.06
CA VAL A 142 5.16 7.96 3.96
C VAL A 142 5.17 6.50 3.51
N PRO A 143 4.67 6.18 2.29
CA PRO A 143 4.82 4.84 1.76
C PRO A 143 6.29 4.41 1.85
N PRO A 144 6.59 3.12 2.09
CA PRO A 144 7.95 2.64 1.99
C PRO A 144 8.55 3.08 0.66
N ALA A 145 9.81 3.52 0.69
CA ALA A 145 10.44 4.13 -0.47
C ALA A 145 10.36 3.32 -1.78
N PRO A 146 10.42 1.97 -1.77
CA PRO A 146 10.19 1.18 -2.98
C PRO A 146 8.81 1.40 -3.62
N LEU A 147 7.77 1.61 -2.80
CA LEU A 147 6.43 1.91 -3.29
C LEU A 147 6.33 3.35 -3.82
N GLU A 148 7.01 4.31 -3.20
CA GLU A 148 7.08 5.68 -3.75
C GLU A 148 7.81 5.70 -5.10
N ALA A 149 8.89 4.95 -5.24
CA ALA A 149 9.60 4.80 -6.51
C ALA A 149 8.71 4.22 -7.61
N LEU A 150 7.89 3.20 -7.30
CA LEU A 150 6.90 2.65 -8.24
C LEU A 150 5.80 3.67 -8.60
N VAL A 151 5.35 4.48 -7.65
CA VAL A 151 4.39 5.55 -7.96
C VAL A 151 5.01 6.57 -8.91
N ARG A 152 6.25 7.02 -8.67
CA ARG A 152 6.97 7.91 -9.59
C ARG A 152 7.10 7.29 -10.98
N HIS A 153 7.47 6.02 -11.03
CA HIS A 153 7.58 5.26 -12.26
C HIS A 153 6.29 5.20 -13.08
N PHE A 154 5.17 4.87 -12.45
CA PHE A 154 3.88 4.80 -13.14
C PHE A 154 3.34 6.19 -13.53
N VAL A 155 3.69 7.24 -12.78
CA VAL A 155 3.38 8.63 -13.16
C VAL A 155 4.15 9.02 -14.43
N ASP A 156 5.46 8.73 -14.48
CA ASP A 156 6.30 8.96 -15.66
C ASP A 156 5.73 8.22 -16.90
N LEU A 157 5.31 6.96 -16.74
CA LEU A 157 4.66 6.18 -17.79
C LEU A 157 3.33 6.78 -18.25
N ARG A 158 2.46 7.17 -17.31
CA ARG A 158 1.16 7.78 -17.61
C ARG A 158 1.33 9.08 -18.40
N ASP A 159 2.30 9.89 -18.00
CA ASP A 159 2.49 11.24 -18.54
C ASP A 159 3.47 11.26 -19.72
N GLY A 160 4.08 10.12 -20.07
CA GLY A 160 5.09 10.01 -21.12
C GLY A 160 6.38 10.77 -20.80
N THR A 161 6.63 11.09 -19.53
CA THR A 161 7.78 11.88 -19.08
C THR A 161 8.79 11.01 -18.33
N HIS A 162 9.97 11.56 -18.05
CA HIS A 162 10.87 11.02 -17.06
C HIS A 162 11.60 12.17 -16.37
N ALA A 163 11.49 12.24 -15.03
CA ALA A 163 12.02 13.35 -14.23
C ALA A 163 11.55 14.73 -14.77
N GLY A 164 10.29 14.82 -15.22
CA GLY A 164 9.72 16.05 -15.79
C GLY A 164 10.08 16.32 -17.26
N HIS A 165 10.88 15.47 -17.90
CA HIS A 165 11.25 15.64 -19.32
C HIS A 165 10.43 14.75 -20.25
N ALA A 166 9.81 15.35 -21.27
CA ALA A 166 9.17 14.62 -22.35
C ALA A 166 10.14 14.25 -23.48
N SER A 167 11.15 15.10 -23.76
CA SER A 167 12.09 14.88 -24.87
C SER A 167 13.13 13.82 -24.55
N ARG A 168 13.51 13.00 -25.55
CA ARG A 168 14.54 11.96 -25.41
C ARG A 168 15.87 12.51 -24.88
N GLN A 169 16.28 13.69 -25.34
CA GLN A 169 17.50 14.33 -24.85
C GLN A 169 17.40 14.74 -23.37
N GLY A 170 16.25 15.28 -22.95
CA GLY A 170 15.98 15.59 -21.54
C GLY A 170 16.02 14.34 -20.66
N LYS A 171 15.36 13.26 -21.09
CA LYS A 171 15.38 11.97 -20.38
C LYS A 171 16.79 11.37 -20.28
N ARG A 172 17.64 11.53 -21.30
CA ARG A 172 19.06 11.11 -21.25
C ARG A 172 19.89 11.92 -20.27
N ASN A 173 19.64 13.23 -20.17
CA ASN A 173 20.31 14.06 -19.18
C ASN A 173 19.88 13.68 -17.75
N ALA A 174 18.58 13.44 -17.54
CA ALA A 174 18.07 12.92 -16.27
C ALA A 174 18.69 11.56 -15.91
N PHE A 175 18.82 10.64 -16.87
CA PHE A 175 19.53 9.37 -16.66
C PHE A 175 20.97 9.57 -16.21
N ARG A 176 21.72 10.48 -16.85
CA ARG A 176 23.11 10.77 -16.47
C ARG A 176 23.20 11.23 -15.01
N GLN A 177 22.34 12.16 -14.62
CA GLN A 177 22.26 12.67 -13.25
C GLN A 177 21.87 11.56 -12.26
N ALA A 178 20.89 10.71 -12.61
CA ALA A 178 20.49 9.58 -11.78
C ALA A 178 21.66 8.59 -11.58
N ALA A 179 22.45 8.31 -12.61
CA ALA A 179 23.61 7.45 -12.53
C ALA A 179 24.72 8.04 -11.63
N GLU A 180 24.93 9.35 -11.68
CA GLU A 180 25.87 10.05 -10.78
C GLU A 180 25.41 9.98 -9.32
N LEU A 181 24.12 10.20 -9.06
CA LEU A 181 23.52 10.11 -7.72
C LEU A 181 23.58 8.70 -7.13
N LEU A 182 23.57 7.68 -7.99
CA LEU A 182 23.64 6.27 -7.59
C LEU A 182 25.05 5.82 -7.16
N ASP A 183 26.12 6.52 -7.54
CA ASP A 183 27.49 6.01 -7.31
C ASP A 183 27.77 5.73 -5.82
N VAL A 184 27.37 6.64 -4.94
CA VAL A 184 27.54 6.50 -3.48
C VAL A 184 26.78 5.28 -2.91
N PRO A 185 25.45 5.15 -3.07
CA PRO A 185 24.72 4.00 -2.53
C PRO A 185 25.11 2.67 -3.20
N VAL A 186 25.49 2.67 -4.48
CA VAL A 186 25.98 1.45 -5.15
C VAL A 186 27.31 0.99 -4.55
N ARG A 187 28.29 1.90 -4.41
CA ARG A 187 29.58 1.57 -3.80
C ARG A 187 29.43 1.12 -2.35
N GLN A 188 28.51 1.73 -1.61
CA GLN A 188 28.18 1.28 -0.26
C GLN A 188 27.76 -0.19 -0.25
N VAL A 189 26.79 -0.57 -1.11
CA VAL A 189 26.29 -1.95 -1.17
C VAL A 189 27.38 -2.93 -1.63
N LEU A 190 28.15 -2.59 -2.66
CA LEU A 190 29.23 -3.47 -3.11
C LEU A 190 30.33 -3.64 -2.04
N ALA A 191 30.65 -2.59 -1.29
CA ALA A 191 31.60 -2.65 -0.18
C ALA A 191 31.07 -3.50 1.01
N GLU A 192 29.76 -3.54 1.24
CA GLU A 192 29.15 -4.44 2.23
C GLU A 192 29.37 -5.91 1.82
N PHE A 193 29.14 -6.24 0.54
CA PHE A 193 29.37 -7.58 0.00
C PHE A 193 30.85 -7.96 0.07
N ASP A 194 31.73 -7.06 -0.34
CA ASP A 194 33.17 -7.28 -0.25
C ASP A 194 33.61 -7.57 1.18
N ARG A 195 33.20 -6.74 2.14
CA ARG A 195 33.54 -6.90 3.55
C ARG A 195 33.04 -8.22 4.13
N HIS A 196 31.77 -8.56 3.88
CA HIS A 196 31.10 -9.65 4.58
C HIS A 196 31.21 -11.01 3.88
N LEU A 197 31.41 -11.03 2.56
CA LEU A 197 31.42 -12.26 1.76
C LEU A 197 32.76 -12.50 1.07
N LEU A 198 33.49 -11.44 0.71
CA LEU A 198 34.75 -11.52 -0.03
C LEU A 198 35.99 -11.18 0.80
N LEU A 199 35.80 -10.94 2.11
CA LEU A 199 36.84 -10.66 3.10
C LEU A 199 37.79 -9.50 2.71
N GLY A 200 37.27 -8.49 2.00
CA GLY A 200 38.05 -7.32 1.58
C GLY A 200 39.00 -7.58 0.41
N THR A 201 38.82 -8.68 -0.33
CA THR A 201 39.65 -9.02 -1.51
C THR A 201 39.07 -8.48 -2.83
N GLY A 202 37.90 -7.86 -2.76
CA GLY A 202 37.17 -7.35 -3.91
C GLY A 202 37.72 -6.04 -4.45
N ALA A 203 37.51 -5.84 -5.75
CA ALA A 203 37.78 -4.58 -6.45
C ALA A 203 36.48 -4.06 -7.05
N ILE A 204 36.13 -2.81 -6.70
CA ILE A 204 34.95 -2.12 -7.21
C ILE A 204 35.34 -1.19 -8.35
N GLU A 205 34.77 -1.40 -9.53
CA GLU A 205 34.95 -0.55 -10.70
C GLU A 205 33.62 0.09 -11.11
N ALA A 206 33.67 1.33 -11.60
CA ALA A 206 32.52 2.05 -12.10
C ALA A 206 32.82 2.61 -13.49
N SER A 207 31.92 2.43 -14.45
CA SER A 207 32.14 2.96 -15.81
C SER A 207 31.80 4.44 -15.96
N GLY A 208 31.04 4.99 -15.01
CA GLY A 208 30.29 6.23 -15.22
C GLY A 208 29.20 6.10 -16.30
N PRO A 209 28.37 7.13 -16.45
CA PRO A 209 27.33 7.16 -17.49
C PRO A 209 27.93 7.36 -18.88
N ARG A 210 27.62 6.44 -19.80
CA ARG A 210 28.10 6.44 -21.18
C ARG A 210 27.03 6.00 -22.16
N ALA A 211 27.22 6.30 -23.45
CA ALA A 211 26.35 5.76 -24.49
C ALA A 211 26.58 4.25 -24.66
N ASP A 212 25.53 3.50 -24.98
CA ASP A 212 25.66 2.13 -25.46
C ASP A 212 25.75 2.08 -26.99
N ALA A 213 26.19 0.94 -27.53
CA ALA A 213 26.35 0.74 -28.98
C ALA A 213 25.01 0.71 -29.75
N ALA A 214 23.89 0.48 -29.05
CA ALA A 214 22.54 0.42 -29.62
C ALA A 214 21.80 1.77 -29.56
N GLY A 215 22.51 2.85 -29.22
CA GLY A 215 21.96 4.21 -29.16
C GLY A 215 21.24 4.56 -27.85
N GLY A 216 21.30 3.69 -26.84
CA GLY A 216 20.88 3.94 -25.47
C GLY A 216 21.99 4.53 -24.60
N SER A 217 21.87 4.35 -23.28
CA SER A 217 22.83 4.84 -22.29
C SER A 217 22.92 3.87 -21.11
N LEU A 218 24.11 3.71 -20.55
CA LEU A 218 24.33 2.83 -19.40
C LEU A 218 25.33 3.40 -18.40
N ALA A 219 25.27 2.91 -17.17
CA ALA A 219 26.31 3.01 -16.16
C ALA A 219 26.40 1.67 -15.42
N THR A 220 27.61 1.16 -15.25
CA THR A 220 27.85 -0.14 -14.59
C THR A 220 28.75 0.02 -13.38
N TRP A 221 28.45 -0.72 -12.33
CA TRP A 221 29.32 -0.93 -11.18
C TRP A 221 29.55 -2.43 -11.00
N SER A 222 30.80 -2.85 -10.98
CA SER A 222 31.18 -4.25 -10.84
C SER A 222 31.98 -4.48 -9.56
N LEU A 223 31.79 -5.64 -8.94
CA LEU A 223 32.60 -6.15 -7.85
C LEU A 223 33.22 -7.48 -8.29
N SER A 224 34.54 -7.48 -8.48
CA SER A 224 35.32 -8.65 -8.88
C SER A 224 36.31 -9.05 -7.79
N TRP A 225 36.68 -10.33 -7.71
CA TRP A 225 37.63 -10.83 -6.70
C TRP A 225 38.46 -12.02 -7.23
N PRO A 226 39.59 -12.38 -6.58
CA PRO A 226 40.56 -13.30 -7.16
C PRO A 226 40.02 -14.68 -7.57
N THR A 227 39.25 -15.34 -6.71
CA THR A 227 38.71 -16.68 -6.98
C THR A 227 37.67 -16.67 -8.11
N GLN A 228 36.81 -15.65 -8.17
CA GLN A 228 35.88 -15.45 -9.29
C GLN A 228 36.61 -15.20 -10.61
N ARG A 229 37.65 -14.37 -10.62
CA ARG A 229 38.46 -14.13 -11.82
C ARG A 229 39.19 -15.40 -12.28
N ALA A 230 39.80 -16.14 -11.34
CA ALA A 230 40.47 -17.40 -11.64
C ALA A 230 39.50 -18.46 -12.19
N ALA A 231 38.23 -18.42 -11.77
CA ALA A 231 37.18 -19.30 -12.28
C ALA A 231 36.57 -18.84 -13.62
N GLY A 232 36.94 -17.66 -14.14
CA GLY A 232 36.41 -17.13 -15.40
C GLY A 232 34.92 -16.74 -15.35
N ILE A 233 34.37 -16.52 -14.15
CA ILE A 233 32.96 -16.14 -13.95
C ILE A 233 32.81 -14.63 -14.11
N ALA A 234 31.62 -14.10 -14.41
CA ALA A 234 31.38 -12.66 -14.40
C ALA A 234 31.39 -12.07 -12.97
N PRO A 235 31.74 -10.79 -12.78
CA PRO A 235 31.61 -10.13 -11.47
C PRO A 235 30.14 -9.89 -11.12
N ILE A 236 29.87 -9.65 -9.83
CA ILE A 236 28.58 -9.05 -9.42
C ILE A 236 28.49 -7.69 -10.10
N THR A 237 27.40 -7.44 -10.82
CA THR A 237 27.26 -6.20 -11.60
C THR A 237 25.91 -5.55 -11.37
N LEU A 238 25.93 -4.27 -10.99
CA LEU A 238 24.77 -3.39 -10.95
C LEU A 238 24.77 -2.53 -12.22
N ILE A 239 23.66 -2.53 -12.95
CA ILE A 239 23.56 -1.89 -14.26
C ILE A 239 22.37 -0.92 -14.25
N ALA A 240 22.65 0.37 -14.35
CA ALA A 240 21.65 1.36 -14.73
C ALA A 240 21.66 1.47 -16.26
N HIS A 241 20.50 1.37 -16.91
CA HIS A 241 20.42 1.45 -18.37
C HIS A 241 19.15 2.15 -18.87
N TYR A 242 19.29 2.80 -20.02
CA TYR A 242 18.23 3.48 -20.74
C TYR A 242 18.33 3.12 -22.23
N GLY A 243 17.63 2.07 -22.63
CA GLY A 243 17.65 1.59 -24.02
C GLY A 243 17.02 2.58 -25.00
N ALA A 244 17.40 2.50 -26.28
CA ALA A 244 16.94 3.43 -27.31
C ALA A 244 15.41 3.47 -27.50
N GLY A 245 14.73 2.33 -27.28
CA GLY A 245 13.27 2.22 -27.36
C GLY A 245 12.54 2.37 -26.01
N PHE A 246 13.25 2.71 -24.93
CA PHE A 246 12.67 2.71 -23.59
C PHE A 246 11.98 4.05 -23.30
N HIS A 247 10.87 3.99 -22.56
CA HIS A 247 10.19 5.21 -22.08
C HIS A 247 10.90 5.86 -20.89
N HIS A 248 11.58 5.05 -20.06
CA HIS A 248 12.33 5.43 -18.86
C HIS A 248 13.51 4.47 -18.61
N PRO A 249 14.49 4.87 -17.81
CA PRO A 249 15.59 4.00 -17.43
C PRO A 249 15.19 2.95 -16.38
N HIS A 250 16.06 1.95 -16.24
CA HIS A 250 15.93 0.85 -15.29
C HIS A 250 17.25 0.54 -14.61
N LEU A 251 17.15 -0.24 -13.55
CA LEU A 251 18.24 -0.85 -12.82
C LEU A 251 18.12 -2.38 -12.91
N ARG A 252 19.22 -3.09 -13.10
CA ARG A 252 19.25 -4.57 -13.12
C ARG A 252 20.57 -5.15 -12.62
N GLY A 253 20.60 -6.46 -12.43
CA GLY A 253 21.83 -7.23 -12.21
C GLY A 253 22.39 -7.81 -13.50
N ALA A 254 23.50 -8.53 -13.45
CA ALA A 254 23.97 -9.29 -14.61
C ALA A 254 23.05 -10.48 -14.92
N THR A 255 22.45 -11.07 -13.89
CA THR A 255 21.66 -12.31 -13.98
C THR A 255 20.20 -12.15 -13.56
N VAL A 256 19.78 -10.97 -13.11
CA VAL A 256 18.41 -10.67 -12.67
C VAL A 256 17.83 -9.45 -13.38
N GLY A 257 16.49 -9.45 -13.49
CA GLY A 257 15.72 -8.55 -14.36
C GLY A 257 15.62 -7.09 -13.87
N GLU A 258 14.51 -6.46 -14.20
CA GLU A 258 14.39 -4.99 -14.23
C GLU A 258 13.72 -4.42 -12.98
N TRP A 259 14.32 -3.37 -12.43
CA TRP A 259 13.76 -2.48 -11.42
C TRP A 259 13.60 -1.07 -12.00
N PRO A 260 12.59 -0.31 -11.55
CA PRO A 260 12.42 1.09 -11.97
C PRO A 260 13.58 1.96 -11.50
N LEU A 261 14.04 2.88 -12.36
CA LEU A 261 15.03 3.89 -11.99
C LEU A 261 14.41 5.30 -12.08
N ASN A 262 13.83 5.76 -10.97
CA ASN A 262 13.23 7.10 -10.84
C ASN A 262 13.91 7.86 -9.70
N VAL A 263 15.14 8.32 -9.97
CA VAL A 263 16.02 9.01 -9.03
C VAL A 263 16.31 10.41 -9.57
N MET A 264 15.94 11.43 -8.80
CA MET A 264 16.14 12.85 -9.14
C MET A 264 16.98 13.58 -8.09
N ASP A 265 17.17 12.99 -6.92
CA ASP A 265 17.94 13.55 -5.82
C ASP A 265 18.66 12.45 -5.01
N ALA A 266 19.57 12.86 -4.13
CA ALA A 266 20.37 11.94 -3.32
C ALA A 266 19.53 11.13 -2.32
N ARG A 267 18.39 11.65 -1.86
CA ARG A 267 17.49 10.94 -0.96
C ARG A 267 16.90 9.73 -1.68
N GLN A 268 16.40 9.95 -2.90
CA GLN A 268 15.84 8.90 -3.74
C GLN A 268 16.87 7.87 -4.20
N ALA A 269 18.14 8.27 -4.34
CA ALA A 269 19.22 7.31 -4.58
C ALA A 269 19.45 6.41 -3.36
N ALA A 270 19.50 6.99 -2.15
CA ALA A 270 19.65 6.24 -0.91
C ALA A 270 18.46 5.31 -0.62
N GLU A 271 17.26 5.70 -1.04
CA GLU A 271 16.04 4.88 -0.98
C GLU A 271 16.17 3.53 -1.73
N LEU A 272 17.06 3.43 -2.73
CA LEU A 272 17.27 2.22 -3.52
C LEU A 272 18.24 1.22 -2.90
N VAL A 273 18.93 1.54 -1.79
CA VAL A 273 19.88 0.63 -1.12
C VAL A 273 19.30 -0.78 -0.88
N PRO A 274 18.05 -0.97 -0.40
CA PRO A 274 17.47 -2.29 -0.26
C PRO A 274 17.32 -3.06 -1.59
N ALA A 275 16.96 -2.35 -2.68
CA ALA A 275 16.84 -2.95 -4.00
C ALA A 275 18.22 -3.32 -4.57
N LEU A 276 19.22 -2.45 -4.40
CA LEU A 276 20.60 -2.69 -4.80
C LEU A 276 21.18 -3.93 -4.11
N ARG A 277 20.94 -4.10 -2.81
CA ARG A 277 21.32 -5.31 -2.06
C ARG A 277 20.63 -6.56 -2.61
N ALA A 278 19.33 -6.48 -2.89
CA ALA A 278 18.57 -7.60 -3.44
C ALA A 278 19.12 -8.02 -4.82
N ILE A 279 19.44 -7.05 -5.67
CA ILE A 279 20.04 -7.31 -6.99
C ILE A 279 21.41 -7.95 -6.82
N ALA A 280 22.32 -7.38 -6.02
CA ALA A 280 23.65 -7.92 -5.79
C ALA A 280 23.64 -9.32 -5.16
N ALA A 281 22.72 -9.57 -4.21
CA ALA A 281 22.53 -10.88 -3.58
C ALA A 281 22.07 -11.92 -4.59
N ALA A 282 21.08 -11.59 -5.41
CA ALA A 282 20.57 -12.50 -6.42
C ALA A 282 21.62 -12.75 -7.52
N ASP A 283 22.41 -11.73 -7.86
CA ASP A 283 23.50 -11.87 -8.84
C ASP A 283 24.57 -12.84 -8.33
N LEU A 284 25.08 -12.64 -7.11
CA LEU A 284 26.04 -13.55 -6.49
C LEU A 284 25.48 -14.98 -6.38
N HIS A 285 24.24 -15.11 -5.92
CA HIS A 285 23.56 -16.41 -5.84
C HIS A 285 23.59 -17.14 -7.18
N ASN A 286 23.23 -16.46 -8.28
CA ASN A 286 23.20 -17.08 -9.60
C ASN A 286 24.60 -17.38 -10.15
N LEU A 287 25.59 -16.53 -9.88
CA LEU A 287 26.99 -16.75 -10.30
C LEU A 287 27.59 -17.98 -9.61
N VAL A 288 27.25 -18.23 -8.35
CA VAL A 288 27.67 -19.45 -7.62
C VAL A 288 27.19 -20.72 -8.32
N PHE A 289 25.99 -20.74 -8.91
CA PHE A 289 25.50 -21.90 -9.67
C PHE A 289 26.21 -22.14 -11.01
N GLN A 290 26.97 -21.17 -11.53
CA GLN A 290 27.80 -21.39 -12.72
C GLN A 290 29.09 -22.17 -12.39
N ARG A 291 29.42 -22.31 -11.10
CA ARG A 291 30.58 -23.07 -10.63
C ARG A 291 30.27 -23.84 -9.36
N ASP A 292 30.55 -23.25 -8.20
CA ASP A 292 30.14 -23.70 -6.89
C ASP A 292 30.34 -22.57 -5.86
N TRP A 293 29.95 -22.82 -4.61
CA TRP A 293 30.01 -21.86 -3.50
C TRP A 293 31.44 -21.49 -3.07
N ARG A 294 32.48 -22.21 -3.52
CA ARG A 294 33.88 -21.97 -3.12
C ARG A 294 34.44 -20.69 -3.72
N ILE A 295 33.75 -20.10 -4.70
CA ILE A 295 34.10 -18.77 -5.18
C ILE A 295 33.88 -17.71 -4.11
N VAL A 296 33.14 -17.97 -3.02
CA VAL A 296 32.90 -17.00 -1.93
C VAL A 296 33.88 -17.26 -0.75
N PRO A 297 34.90 -16.40 -0.54
CA PRO A 297 35.92 -16.60 0.48
C PRO A 297 35.39 -16.79 1.90
N ALA A 298 34.33 -16.08 2.28
CA ALA A 298 33.77 -16.20 3.64
C ALA A 298 33.20 -17.59 3.96
N ILE A 299 32.92 -18.42 2.94
CA ILE A 299 32.34 -19.76 3.11
C ILE A 299 33.40 -20.85 2.91
N HIS A 300 34.54 -20.53 2.29
CA HIS A 300 35.63 -21.47 2.05
C HIS A 300 36.98 -20.84 2.46
N PRO A 301 37.48 -21.12 3.68
CA PRO A 301 38.82 -20.71 4.09
C PRO A 301 39.92 -21.38 3.25
#